data_AF-A0A2M7GHB0-F1
#
_entry.id   AF-A0A2M7GHB0-F1
#
_cell.length_a   1.000
_cell.length_b   1.000
_cell.length_c   1.000
_cell.angle_alpha   90.00
_cell.angle_beta   90.00
_cell.angle_gamma   90.00
#
_symmetry.space_group_name_H-M   'P 1'
#
loop_
_entity.id
_entity.type
_entity.pdbx_description
1 polymer ?
#
loop_
_entity_poly.entity_id
_entity_poly.type
_entity_poly.pdbx_seq_one_letter_code
_entity_poly.pdbx_strand_id
1 'polypeptide(L)' 'MAEERMIQPEVVDGDLALDPGLRPQVLDDFVGQDQARGNLKVFIEAARSRAEAMDHVL' A
#
# COMPACT_ATOMS: atom_id res chain seq x y z
N MET A 1 -4.32 24.18 -21.46
CA MET A 1 -3.57 24.74 -20.33
C MET A 1 -3.66 23.71 -19.22
N ALA A 2 -2.68 22.81 -19.11
CA ALA A 2 -2.67 21.82 -18.03
C ALA A 2 -2.29 22.54 -16.74
N GLU A 3 -3.14 22.46 -15.72
CA GLU A 3 -2.90 23.05 -14.40
C GLU A 3 -1.55 22.60 -13.84
N GLU A 4 -0.75 23.58 -13.43
CA GLU A 4 0.54 23.38 -12.78
C GLU A 4 0.28 22.70 -11.42
N ARG A 5 0.42 21.37 -11.38
CA ARG A 5 0.17 20.61 -10.14
C ARG A 5 1.20 20.98 -9.09
N MET A 6 0.74 21.43 -7.93
CA MET A 6 1.52 21.80 -6.73
C MET A 6 2.18 20.60 -6.03
N ILE A 7 2.58 19.57 -6.75
CA ILE A 7 3.27 18.42 -6.16
C ILE A 7 4.56 18.16 -6.92
N GLN A 8 5.63 17.89 -6.17
CA GLN A 8 6.91 17.46 -6.70
C GLN A 8 6.96 15.93 -6.67
N PRO A 9 6.86 15.26 -7.82
CA PRO A 9 6.84 13.78 -7.89
C PRO A 9 8.24 13.17 -7.82
N GLU A 10 9.29 13.99 -7.78
CA GLU A 10 10.70 13.58 -7.81
C GLU A 10 11.13 13.13 -6.41
N VAL A 11 11.70 11.92 -6.33
CA VAL A 11 12.25 11.38 -5.07
C VAL A 11 13.51 12.17 -4.71
N VAL A 12 13.52 12.81 -3.54
CA VAL A 12 14.72 13.49 -3.02
C VAL A 12 15.48 12.59 -2.05
N ASP A 13 16.78 12.84 -1.86
CA ASP A 13 17.66 11.98 -1.04
C ASP A 13 17.15 11.75 0.40
N GLY A 14 16.32 12.66 0.95
CA GLY A 14 15.66 12.51 2.26
C GLY A 14 14.43 11.60 2.28
N ASP A 15 13.82 11.31 1.12
CA ASP A 15 12.62 10.47 1.02
C ASP A 15 12.93 8.99 1.20
N LEU A 16 14.15 8.58 0.85
CA LEU A 16 14.62 7.20 1.02
C LEU A 16 15.06 6.92 2.46
N ALA A 17 15.33 7.97 3.24
CA ALA A 17 15.65 7.87 4.66
C ALA A 17 14.42 7.70 5.56
N LEU A 18 13.22 7.55 4.98
CA LEU A 18 11.98 7.40 5.73
C LEU A 18 11.97 6.09 6.54
N ASP A 19 11.76 6.29 7.85
CA ASP A 19 11.76 5.30 8.92
C ASP A 19 10.96 4.04 8.55
N PRO A 20 11.54 2.83 8.64
CA PRO A 20 10.84 1.57 8.40
C PRO A 20 9.49 1.43 9.13
N GLY A 21 9.34 2.11 10.28
CA GLY A 21 8.08 2.11 11.04
C GLY A 21 6.95 2.93 10.41
N LEU A 22 7.24 3.89 9.52
CA LEU A 22 6.22 4.76 8.92
C LEU A 22 5.58 4.15 7.67
N ARG A 23 6.25 3.20 7.01
CA ARG A 23 5.78 2.53 5.79
C ARG A 23 5.86 1.01 5.97
N PRO A 24 4.81 0.41 6.56
CA PRO A 24 4.70 -1.04 6.73
C PRO A 24 5.03 -1.78 5.44
N GLN A 25 5.98 -2.72 5.52
CA GLN A 25 6.38 -3.54 4.37
C GLN A 25 5.45 -4.75 4.17
N VAL A 26 4.89 -5.24 5.28
CA VAL A 26 3.88 -6.30 5.27
C VAL A 26 2.58 -5.79 5.90
N LEU A 27 1.47 -6.40 5.50
CA LEU A 27 0.15 -6.06 6.02
C LEU A 27 0.04 -6.25 7.54
N ASP A 28 0.85 -7.14 8.11
CA ASP A 28 0.91 -7.41 9.55
C ASP A 28 1.56 -6.28 10.36
N ASP A 29 2.43 -5.49 9.73
CA ASP A 29 3.08 -4.34 10.37
C ASP A 29 2.17 -3.10 10.36
N PHE A 30 1.08 -3.14 9.60
CA PHE A 30 0.14 -2.04 9.55
C PHE A 30 -0.64 -1.96 10.86
N VAL A 31 -0.60 -0.82 11.55
CA VAL A 31 -1.28 -0.62 12.85
C VAL A 31 -2.67 -0.01 12.64
N GLY A 32 -3.69 -0.59 13.29
CA GLY A 32 -5.09 -0.16 13.17
C GLY A 32 -5.82 -0.73 11.95
N GLN A 33 -7.09 -0.34 11.77
CA GLN A 33 -7.96 -0.84 10.69
C GLN A 33 -8.11 -2.37 10.65
N ASP A 34 -8.26 -3.01 11.82
CA ASP A 34 -8.27 -4.47 11.96
C ASP A 34 -9.25 -5.18 11.01
N GLN A 35 -10.46 -4.64 10.85
CA GLN A 35 -11.47 -5.20 9.96
C GLN A 35 -11.03 -5.14 8.48
N ALA A 36 -10.53 -3.98 8.03
CA ALA A 36 -10.08 -3.82 6.66
C ALA A 36 -8.86 -4.71 6.35
N ARG A 37 -7.88 -4.78 7.27
CA ARG A 37 -6.74 -5.69 7.15
C ARG A 37 -7.20 -7.15 7.08
N GLY A 38 -8.17 -7.54 7.90
CA GLY A 38 -8.74 -8.90 7.90
C GLY A 38 -9.37 -9.27 6.55
N ASN A 39 -10.18 -8.37 5.99
CA ASN A 39 -10.77 -8.58 4.67
C ASN A 39 -9.68 -8.68 3.58
N LEU A 40 -8.68 -7.79 3.63
CA LEU A 40 -7.59 -7.78 2.66
C LEU A 40 -6.78 -9.09 2.70
N LYS A 41 -6.53 -9.64 3.89
CA LYS A 41 -5.88 -10.96 4.05
C LYS A 41 -6.62 -12.06 3.30
N VAL A 42 -7.94 -12.14 3.47
CA VAL A 42 -8.77 -13.14 2.80
C VAL A 42 -8.69 -12.99 1.27
N PHE A 43 -8.75 -11.75 0.76
CA PHE A 43 -8.64 -11.52 -0.68
C PHE A 43 -7.27 -11.90 -1.25
N ILE A 44 -6.20 -11.53 -0.54
CA ILE A 44 -4.82 -11.89 -0.93
C ILE A 44 -4.66 -13.41 -0.95
N GLU A 45 -5.11 -14.10 0.09
CA GLU A 45 -5.04 -15.57 0.16
C GLU A 45 -5.84 -16.24 -0.96
N ALA A 46 -7.04 -15.72 -1.26
CA ALA A 46 -7.87 -16.24 -2.35
C ALA A 46 -7.22 -16.01 -3.73
N ALA A 47 -6.63 -14.84 -3.98
CA ALA A 47 -5.93 -14.57 -5.23
C ALA A 47 -4.69 -15.46 -5.38
N ARG A 48 -3.91 -15.62 -4.30
CA ARG A 48 -2.74 -16.51 -4.26
C ARG A 48 -3.11 -17.96 -4.52
N SER A 49 -4.22 -18.45 -3.96
CA SER A 49 -4.64 -19.84 -4.15
C SER A 49 -5.07 -20.15 -5.59
N ARG A 50 -5.59 -19.14 -6.31
CA ARG A 50 -5.89 -19.22 -7.75
C ARG A 50 -4.67 -18.97 -8.65
N ALA A 51 -3.56 -18.49 -8.08
CA ALA A 51 -2.40 -18.00 -8.84
C ALA A 51 -2.75 -16.90 -9.85
N GLU A 52 -3.73 -16.06 -9.49
CA GLU A 52 -4.21 -14.96 -10.31
C GLU A 52 -3.98 -13.62 -9.59
N ALA A 53 -3.97 -12.53 -10.36
CA ALA A 53 -3.95 -11.20 -9.77
C ALA A 53 -5.21 -10.97 -8.91
N MET A 54 -5.06 -10.25 -7.80
CA MET A 54 -6.21 -9.84 -6.99
C MET A 54 -7.05 -8.83 -7.76
N ASP A 55 -8.37 -9.03 -7.77
CA ASP A 55 -9.31 -8.09 -8.37
C ASP A 55 -9.25 -6.72 -7.68
N HIS A 56 -9.79 -5.70 -8.33
CA HIS A 56 -9.87 -4.36 -7.72
C HIS A 56 -10.85 -4.39 -6.55
N VAL A 57 -10.36 -3.96 -5.38
CA VAL A 57 -11.13 -3.91 -4.13
C VAL A 57 -11.19 -2.44 -3.66
N LEU A 58 -12.35 -2.00 -3.16
CA LEU A 58 -12.63 -0.63 -2.68
C LEU A 58 -12.40 -0.51 -1.17
#